data_AF-A0A1F7YLV4-F1
#
_entry.id   AF-A0A1F7YLV4-F1
#
_cell.length_a   1.000
_cell.length_b   1.000
_cell.length_c   1.000
_cell.angle_alpha   90.00
_cell.angle_beta   90.00
_cell.angle_gamma   90.00
#
_symmetry.space_group_name_H-M   'P 1'
#
loop_
_entity.id
_entity.type
_entity.pdbx_description
1 polymer ?
#
loop_
_entity_poly.entity_id
_entity_poly.type
_entity_poly.pdbx_seq_one_letter_code
_entity_poly.pdbx_strand_id
1 'polypeptide(L)'
;MTEKSLIIGIWKFHERVGNKDLLEVANEWADDEKYEQLYIRRVSKDQLGIGFSYASDGSKEAYDEYFNSTTDWLKRKFGNDLVGWDISSASGVHLVKGFN
;
A
#
# COMPACT_ATOMS: atom_id res chain seq x y z
N MET A 1 -12.19 -20.23 10.64
CA MET A 1 -11.41 -19.01 10.31
C MET A 1 -11.71 -18.67 8.88
N THR A 2 -12.16 -17.46 8.60
CA THR A 2 -12.59 -17.06 7.25
C THR A 2 -11.36 -16.69 6.43
N GLU A 3 -11.20 -17.33 5.27
CA GLU A 3 -10.19 -16.93 4.28
C GLU A 3 -10.45 -15.48 3.86
N LYS A 4 -9.39 -14.69 3.77
CA LYS A 4 -9.48 -13.31 3.29
C LYS A 4 -8.86 -13.20 1.90
N SER A 5 -9.46 -12.35 1.09
CA SER A 5 -8.84 -11.84 -0.12
C SER A 5 -8.21 -10.50 0.19
N LEU A 6 -6.92 -10.35 -0.10
CA LEU A 6 -6.14 -9.16 0.21
C LEU A 6 -5.44 -8.64 -1.04
N ILE A 7 -5.37 -7.32 -1.18
CA ILE A 7 -4.40 -6.65 -2.03
C ILE A 7 -3.20 -6.32 -1.15
N ILE A 8 -2.03 -6.81 -1.50
CA ILE A 8 -0.82 -6.67 -0.69
C ILE A 8 0.27 -6.10 -1.58
N GLY A 9 1.05 -5.17 -1.03
CA GLY A 9 2.18 -4.66 -1.79
C GLY A 9 2.88 -3.50 -1.13
N ILE A 10 3.64 -2.79 -1.95
CA ILE A 10 4.37 -1.61 -1.55
C ILE A 10 4.33 -0.55 -2.65
N TRP A 11 3.98 0.67 -2.26
CA TRP A 11 4.17 1.86 -3.07
C TRP A 11 5.57 2.41 -2.83
N LYS A 12 6.32 2.75 -3.89
CA LYS A 12 7.73 3.13 -3.82
C LYS A 12 7.88 4.60 -4.20
N PHE A 13 8.65 5.33 -3.42
CA PHE A 13 8.86 6.76 -3.55
C PHE A 13 10.34 7.07 -3.60
N HIS A 14 10.71 8.13 -4.35
CA HIS A 14 12.04 8.71 -4.23
C HIS A 14 12.26 9.19 -2.79
N GLU A 15 13.48 9.09 -2.27
CA GLU A 15 13.79 9.54 -0.91
C GLU A 15 13.52 11.04 -0.63
N ARG A 16 13.25 11.85 -1.67
CA ARG A 16 12.87 13.26 -1.54
C ARG A 16 11.51 13.43 -0.86
N VAL A 17 10.62 12.43 -0.96
CA VAL A 17 9.32 12.42 -0.28
C VAL A 17 9.47 12.27 1.23
N GLY A 18 10.68 12.01 1.75
CA GLY A 18 10.92 11.99 3.20
C GLY A 18 10.13 10.93 3.96
N ASN A 19 10.50 10.70 5.23
CA ASN A 19 9.72 9.78 6.08
C ASN A 19 8.45 10.47 6.62
N LYS A 20 8.53 11.78 6.86
CA LYS A 20 7.42 12.55 7.43
C LYS A 20 6.19 12.57 6.51
N ASP A 21 6.37 12.87 5.22
CA ASP A 21 5.24 12.94 4.29
C ASP A 21 4.63 11.54 4.04
N LEU A 22 5.46 10.49 4.04
CA LEU A 22 4.95 9.12 3.96
C LEU A 22 4.18 8.70 5.22
N LEU A 23 4.60 9.16 6.41
CA LEU A 23 3.85 8.95 7.65
C LEU A 23 2.50 9.65 7.63
N GLU A 24 2.43 10.87 7.09
CA GLU A 24 1.16 11.58 6.93
C GLU A 24 0.20 10.79 6.03
N VAL A 25 0.67 10.29 4.89
CA VAL A 25 -0.14 9.43 4.00
C VAL A 25 -0.56 8.13 4.68
N ALA A 26 0.36 7.44 5.36
CA ALA A 26 0.04 6.20 6.05
C ALA A 26 -1.00 6.41 7.16
N ASN A 27 -0.93 7.53 7.89
CA ASN A 27 -1.95 7.87 8.88
C ASN A 27 -3.30 8.20 8.25
N GLU A 28 -3.34 8.92 7.12
CA GLU A 28 -4.58 9.15 6.35
C GLU A 28 -5.21 7.82 5.90
N TRP A 29 -4.40 6.85 5.46
CA TRP A 29 -4.88 5.53 5.06
C TRP A 29 -5.33 4.66 6.24
N ALA A 30 -4.75 4.87 7.42
CA ALA A 30 -5.11 4.12 8.63
C ALA A 30 -6.54 4.38 9.11
N ASP A 31 -7.19 5.46 8.64
CA ASP A 31 -8.61 5.75 8.91
C ASP A 31 -9.58 4.84 8.12
N ASP A 32 -9.12 4.17 7.05
CA ASP A 32 -9.91 3.17 6.32
C ASP A 32 -9.66 1.76 6.91
N GLU A 33 -10.69 1.20 7.54
CA GLU A 33 -10.67 -0.12 8.17
C GLU A 33 -10.28 -1.27 7.22
N LYS A 34 -10.34 -1.06 5.90
CA LYS A 34 -9.84 -2.04 4.93
C LYS A 34 -8.32 -2.17 4.94
N TYR A 35 -7.57 -1.17 5.38
CA TYR A 35 -6.13 -1.33 5.59
C TYR A 35 -5.86 -2.15 6.85
N GLU A 36 -5.54 -3.43 6.67
CA GLU A 36 -5.25 -4.33 7.79
C GLU A 36 -3.85 -4.14 8.35
N GLN A 37 -2.91 -3.68 7.52
CA GLN A 37 -1.52 -3.38 7.90
C GLN A 37 -1.01 -2.23 7.04
N LEU A 38 -0.24 -1.35 7.67
CA LEU A 38 0.51 -0.26 7.04
C LEU A 38 1.87 -0.15 7.71
N TYR A 39 2.92 0.01 6.91
CA TYR A 39 4.27 0.23 7.42
C TYR A 39 5.11 1.02 6.43
N ILE A 40 6.09 1.76 6.95
CA ILE A 40 7.06 2.48 6.12
C ILE A 40 8.40 1.78 6.23
N ARG A 41 9.07 1.57 5.11
CA ARG A 41 10.42 1.01 5.09
C ARG A 41 11.29 1.61 4.00
N ARG A 42 12.61 1.44 4.15
CA ARG A 42 13.57 1.62 3.06
C ARG A 42 13.39 0.48 2.04
N VAL A 43 13.30 0.82 0.75
CA VAL A 43 13.14 -0.15 -0.35
C VAL A 43 14.48 -0.37 -1.07
N SER A 44 15.19 0.72 -1.35
CA SER A 44 16.54 0.72 -1.91
C SER A 44 17.30 1.95 -1.40
N LYS A 45 18.55 2.17 -1.85
CA LYS A 45 19.40 3.27 -1.37
C LYS A 45 18.67 4.63 -1.37
N ASP A 46 18.01 4.93 -2.49
CA ASP A 46 17.39 6.24 -2.75
C ASP A 46 15.84 6.16 -2.77
N GLN A 47 15.26 5.10 -2.16
CA GLN A 47 13.81 4.87 -2.17
C GLN A 47 13.26 4.46 -0.81
N LEU A 48 12.14 5.09 -0.45
CA LEU A 48 11.28 4.69 0.66
C LEU A 48 10.00 4.05 0.10
N GLY A 49 9.24 3.37 0.95
CA GLY A 49 7.96 2.81 0.52
C GLY A 49 6.97 2.61 1.65
N ILE A 50 5.69 2.74 1.29
CA ILE A 50 4.55 2.41 2.15
C ILE A 50 4.09 1.01 1.77
N GLY A 51 4.40 0.03 2.62
CA GLY A 51 3.90 -1.32 2.50
C GLY A 51 2.54 -1.45 3.15
N PHE A 52 1.68 -2.29 2.58
CA PHE A 52 0.29 -2.41 3.02
C PHE A 52 -0.28 -3.81 2.77
N SER A 53 -1.35 -4.13 3.52
CA SER A 53 -2.32 -5.15 3.16
C SER A 53 -3.73 -4.56 3.26
N TYR A 54 -4.53 -4.73 2.20
CA TYR A 54 -5.83 -4.11 2.05
C TYR A 54 -6.92 -5.17 1.79
N ALA A 55 -7.98 -5.15 2.58
CA ALA A 55 -9.11 -6.06 2.47
C ALA A 55 -9.89 -5.83 1.16
N SER A 56 -10.14 -6.92 0.43
CA SER A 56 -10.84 -6.91 -0.85
C SER A 56 -11.74 -8.15 -0.96
N ASP A 57 -12.64 -8.18 -1.94
CA ASP A 57 -13.45 -9.36 -2.27
C ASP A 57 -12.68 -10.37 -3.15
N GLY A 58 -11.45 -10.04 -3.57
CA GLY A 58 -10.60 -10.86 -4.43
C GLY A 58 -10.91 -10.74 -5.92
N SER A 59 -11.88 -9.91 -6.30
CA SER A 59 -12.19 -9.64 -7.71
C SER A 59 -11.06 -8.84 -8.37
N LYS A 60 -10.95 -9.00 -9.69
CA LYS A 60 -10.02 -8.18 -10.49
C LYS A 60 -10.46 -6.72 -10.47
N GLU A 61 -11.77 -6.49 -10.48
CA GLU A 61 -12.39 -5.18 -10.46
C GLU A 61 -12.01 -4.41 -9.19
N ALA A 62 -12.10 -5.04 -8.01
CA ALA A 62 -11.67 -4.42 -6.76
C ALA A 62 -10.16 -4.13 -6.73
N TYR A 63 -9.34 -5.01 -7.31
CA TYR A 63 -7.90 -4.74 -7.48
C TYR A 63 -7.65 -3.53 -8.39
N ASP A 64 -8.27 -3.51 -9.57
CA ASP A 64 -8.09 -2.46 -10.56
C ASP A 64 -8.60 -1.11 -10.01
N GLU A 65 -9.74 -1.09 -9.31
CA GLU A 65 -10.28 0.11 -8.66
C GLU A 65 -9.32 0.66 -7.60
N TYR A 66 -8.86 -0.19 -6.67
CA TYR A 66 -7.89 0.20 -5.65
C TYR A 66 -6.60 0.72 -6.29
N PHE A 67 -6.04 -0.04 -7.23
CA PHE A 67 -4.77 0.29 -7.85
C PHE A 67 -4.84 1.61 -8.62
N ASN A 68 -5.87 1.79 -9.45
CA ASN A 68 -6.01 2.99 -10.28
C ASN A 68 -6.30 4.23 -9.43
N SER A 69 -7.24 4.15 -8.49
CA SER A 69 -7.58 5.28 -7.61
C SER A 69 -6.39 5.72 -6.75
N THR A 70 -5.68 4.76 -6.15
CA THR A 70 -4.49 5.03 -5.32
C THR A 70 -3.35 5.59 -6.17
N THR A 71 -3.11 5.02 -7.35
CA THR A 71 -2.10 5.52 -8.29
C THR A 71 -2.37 6.97 -8.68
N ASP A 72 -3.61 7.28 -9.06
CA ASP A 72 -3.98 8.63 -9.50
C ASP A 72 -3.88 9.65 -8.37
N TRP A 73 -4.22 9.25 -7.14
CA TRP A 73 -4.06 10.09 -5.97
C TRP A 73 -2.58 10.34 -5.65
N LEU A 74 -1.76 9.28 -5.61
CA LEU A 74 -0.32 9.39 -5.35
C LEU A 74 0.41 10.19 -6.41
N LYS A 75 0.06 10.03 -7.70
CA LYS A 75 0.60 10.85 -8.79
C LYS A 75 0.23 12.32 -8.65
N ARG A 76 -0.99 12.63 -8.20
CA ARG A 76 -1.40 14.01 -7.93
C ARG A 76 -0.65 14.62 -6.74
N LYS A 77 -0.38 13.83 -5.69
CA LYS A 77 0.32 14.29 -4.48
C LYS A 77 1.84 14.42 -4.66
N PHE A 78 2.48 13.45 -5.29
CA PHE A 78 3.94 13.34 -5.37
C PHE A 78 4.53 13.43 -6.77
N GLY A 79 3.70 13.45 -7.82
CA GLY A 79 4.16 13.57 -9.20
C GLY A 79 5.18 12.48 -9.57
N ASN A 80 6.34 12.92 -10.06
CA ASN A 80 7.44 12.05 -10.49
C ASN A 80 8.20 11.40 -9.32
N ASP A 81 7.92 11.76 -8.08
CA ASP A 81 8.53 11.12 -6.93
C ASP A 81 7.80 9.83 -6.50
N LEU A 82 6.64 9.50 -7.11
CA LEU A 82 6.12 8.13 -7.15
C LEU A 82 6.90 7.34 -8.20
N VAL A 83 7.84 6.50 -7.76
CA VAL A 83 8.83 5.86 -8.65
C VAL A 83 8.50 4.42 -9.00
N GLY A 84 7.48 3.83 -8.37
CA GLY A 84 7.00 2.50 -8.74
C GLY A 84 6.18 1.84 -7.66
N TRP A 85 5.91 0.55 -7.88
CA TRP A 85 5.12 -0.29 -6.99
C TRP A 85 5.52 -1.75 -7.15
N ASP A 86 5.08 -2.59 -6.22
CA ASP A 86 5.10 -4.04 -6.31
C ASP A 86 3.90 -4.55 -5.52
N ILE A 87 2.83 -4.90 -6.24
CA ILE A 87 1.49 -5.12 -5.67
C ILE A 87 0.89 -6.35 -6.35
N SER A 88 0.25 -7.18 -5.53
CA SER A 88 -0.44 -8.39 -5.95
C SER A 88 -1.79 -8.50 -5.24
N SER A 89 -2.77 -9.13 -5.91
CA SER A 89 -3.96 -9.64 -5.26
C SER A 89 -3.74 -11.11 -4.89
N ALA A 90 -4.06 -11.45 -3.64
CA ALA A 90 -3.94 -12.79 -3.12
C ALA A 90 -5.27 -13.22 -2.49
N SER A 91 -5.76 -14.40 -2.89
CA SER A 91 -6.91 -15.08 -2.28
C SER A 91 -6.42 -16.15 -1.31
N GLY A 92 -7.24 -16.49 -0.30
CA GLY A 92 -6.89 -17.52 0.67
C GLY A 92 -5.72 -17.13 1.58
N VAL A 93 -5.53 -15.82 1.85
CA VAL A 93 -4.40 -15.37 2.66
C VAL A 93 -4.63 -15.68 4.13
N HIS A 94 -3.64 -16.32 4.74
CA HIS A 94 -3.57 -16.52 6.20
C HIS A 94 -2.55 -15.57 6.80
N LEU A 95 -3.03 -14.52 7.47
CA LEU A 95 -2.18 -13.65 8.28
C LEU A 95 -1.78 -14.40 9.55
N VAL A 96 -0.54 -14.87 9.62
CA VAL A 96 -0.01 -15.64 10.77
C VAL A 96 0.30 -14.74 11.96
N LYS A 97 0.77 -13.50 11.71
CA LYS A 97 1.00 -12.46 12.72
C LYS A 97 1.18 -11.10 12.02
N GLY A 98 0.57 -10.04 12.53
CA GLY A 98 0.88 -8.66 12.11
C GLY A 98 2.25 -8.23 12.63
N PHE A 99 2.87 -7.22 12.00
CA PHE A 99 4.12 -6.64 12.51
C PHE A 99 3.88 -6.12 13.94
N ASN A 100 4.66 -6.66 14.89
CA ASN A 100 4.64 -6.28 16.30
C ASN A 100 5.21 -4.87 16.51
#